data_AF-A0A6J4KNR8-F1
#
_entry.id   AF-A0A6J4KNR8-F1
#
_cell.length_a   1.000
_cell.length_b   1.000
_cell.length_c   1.000
_cell.angle_alpha   90.00
_cell.angle_beta   90.00
_cell.angle_gamma   90.00
#
_symmetry.space_group_name_H-M   'P 1'
#
loop_
_entity.id
_entity.type
_entity.pdbx_description
1 polymer ?
#
loop_
_entity_poly.entity_id
_entity_poly.type
_entity_poly.pdbx_seq_one_letter_code
_entity_poly.pdbx_strand_id
1 'polypeptide(L)'
;MTASRPQPPADQRPADQPLADQPLADQSGPPPHAPGPGADPHRLRVRRPADFLAVIPYLLGFHPAESLVVVLSRRGRVLLTARLDLPPAGHQAAVAAQVRQLVAQHGVDELVLVGYGDDEQAARRTLERLHGRLTGAVPVREVVLVSRARWWSLSCRTGCCPPGGAVFDPDAHPLAAEAVYRGLVAGRSRADLEALVAGAPADALPRLRG
;
A
#
# COMPACT_ATOMS: atom_id res chain seq x y z
N MET A 1 41.68 62.10 -38.81
CA MET A 1 41.29 63.27 -37.98
C MET A 1 39.87 63.02 -37.52
N THR A 2 39.61 62.12 -36.56
CA THR A 2 39.88 62.18 -35.10
C THR A 2 38.97 63.18 -34.38
N ALA A 3 38.01 62.66 -33.60
CA ALA A 3 37.58 63.11 -32.26
C ALA A 3 36.28 62.35 -31.91
N SER A 4 36.39 61.25 -31.15
CA SER A 4 36.26 61.20 -29.68
C SER A 4 34.81 61.15 -29.21
N ARG A 5 34.39 59.91 -28.90
CA ARG A 5 33.13 59.50 -28.30
C ARG A 5 33.17 59.80 -26.78
N PRO A 6 32.15 60.42 -26.16
CA PRO A 6 32.07 60.53 -24.72
C PRO A 6 31.68 59.19 -24.08
N GLN A 7 32.45 58.75 -23.09
CA GLN A 7 32.26 57.53 -22.31
C GLN A 7 31.28 57.79 -21.15
N PRO A 8 30.28 56.93 -20.90
CA PRO A 8 29.36 57.06 -19.77
C PRO A 8 30.03 56.73 -18.43
N PRO A 9 29.55 57.30 -17.31
CA PRO A 9 30.14 57.12 -15.98
C PRO A 9 29.98 55.69 -15.46
N ALA A 10 30.96 55.30 -14.65
CA ALA A 10 31.21 53.96 -14.17
C ALA A 10 30.23 53.47 -13.08
N ASP A 11 29.92 52.18 -13.22
CA ASP A 11 29.53 51.15 -12.25
C ASP A 11 29.77 51.54 -10.77
N GLN A 12 28.68 51.76 -10.02
CA GLN A 12 28.69 51.74 -8.56
C GLN A 12 27.79 50.59 -8.10
N ARG A 13 28.37 49.38 -8.06
CA ARG A 13 27.81 48.24 -7.33
C ARG A 13 28.01 48.49 -5.83
N PRO A 14 26.97 48.46 -5.01
CA PRO A 14 27.16 48.40 -3.57
C PRO A 14 27.86 47.08 -3.19
N ALA A 15 28.82 47.23 -2.30
CA ALA A 15 29.72 46.20 -1.79
C ALA A 15 29.00 45.07 -1.05
N ASP A 16 29.68 43.93 -1.02
CA ASP A 16 29.41 42.75 -0.18
C ASP A 16 28.95 43.16 1.22
N GLN A 17 27.69 42.87 1.52
CA GLN A 17 27.15 42.97 2.86
C GLN A 17 27.34 41.59 3.52
N PRO A 18 28.18 41.47 4.57
CA PRO A 18 28.40 40.20 5.24
C PRO A 18 27.10 39.71 5.87
N LEU A 19 26.82 38.43 5.66
CA LEU A 19 25.72 37.68 6.26
C LEU A 19 25.81 37.84 7.78
N ALA A 20 24.96 38.69 8.35
CA ALA A 20 24.80 38.79 9.78
C ALA A 20 24.23 37.46 10.29
N ASP A 21 24.93 36.84 11.23
CA ASP A 21 24.45 35.72 12.03
C ASP A 21 23.14 36.12 12.73
N GLN A 22 22.02 35.75 12.13
CA GLN A 22 20.74 35.78 12.82
C GLN A 22 20.65 34.54 13.72
N PRO A 23 20.45 34.70 15.04
CA PRO A 23 20.23 33.57 15.91
C PRO A 23 18.96 32.85 15.46
N LEU A 24 19.09 31.53 15.26
CA LEU A 24 18.01 30.62 14.92
C LEU A 24 16.88 30.83 15.94
N ALA A 25 15.81 31.49 15.51
CA ALA A 25 14.59 31.55 16.31
C ALA A 25 14.18 30.12 16.67
N ASP A 26 13.90 29.91 17.96
CA ASP A 26 13.43 28.66 18.54
C ASP A 26 12.17 28.19 17.81
N GLN A 27 12.37 27.37 16.77
CA GLN A 27 11.31 26.67 16.07
C GLN A 27 11.02 25.38 16.84
N SER A 28 10.56 25.55 18.07
CA SER A 28 9.87 24.51 18.83
C SER A 28 8.56 24.18 18.10
N GLY A 29 8.67 23.34 17.06
CA GLY A 29 7.52 22.65 16.49
C GLY A 29 6.79 21.86 17.59
N PRO A 30 5.50 21.56 17.40
CA PRO A 30 4.78 20.74 18.38
C PRO A 30 5.58 19.45 18.63
N PRO A 31 5.73 19.02 19.89
CA PRO A 31 6.53 17.85 20.20
C PRO A 31 6.03 16.66 19.37
N PRO A 32 6.93 15.76 18.92
CA PRO A 32 6.48 14.51 18.31
C PRO A 32 5.46 13.89 19.24
N HIS A 33 4.25 13.63 18.73
CA HIS A 33 3.19 13.00 19.50
C HIS A 33 3.72 11.69 20.06
N ALA A 34 4.17 11.71 21.32
CA ALA A 34 4.49 10.51 22.04
C ALA A 34 3.22 9.64 22.01
N PRO A 35 3.31 8.36 21.61
CA PRO A 35 2.17 7.47 21.64
C PRO A 35 1.63 7.48 23.07
N GLY A 36 0.40 7.98 23.25
CA GLY A 36 -0.24 8.00 24.55
C GLY A 36 -0.30 6.58 25.13
N PRO A 37 -0.24 6.43 26.47
CA PRO A 37 -0.33 5.12 27.11
C PRO A 37 -1.67 4.48 26.70
N GLY A 38 -1.59 3.41 25.89
CA GLY A 38 -2.74 2.71 25.31
C GLY A 38 -2.74 2.56 23.77
N ALA A 39 -1.79 3.15 23.05
CA ALA A 39 -1.59 2.86 21.63
C ALA A 39 -0.91 1.49 21.48
N ASP A 40 -1.66 0.49 21.02
CA ASP A 40 -1.13 -0.80 20.57
C ASP A 40 0.07 -0.57 19.63
N PRO A 41 1.28 -1.04 19.99
CA PRO A 41 2.53 -0.70 19.30
C PRO A 41 2.56 -1.10 17.83
N HIS A 42 1.63 -1.96 17.37
CA HIS A 42 1.55 -2.44 15.99
C HIS A 42 0.36 -1.88 15.19
N ARG A 43 -0.30 -0.82 15.67
CA ARG A 43 -1.49 -0.28 14.99
C ARG A 43 -1.13 0.69 13.86
N LEU A 44 -1.35 0.26 12.63
CA LEU A 44 -1.39 1.14 11.44
C LEU A 44 -2.83 1.64 11.20
N ARG A 45 -2.99 2.89 10.80
CA ARG A 45 -4.31 3.51 10.56
C ARG A 45 -4.56 3.74 9.07
N VAL A 46 -5.48 2.96 8.51
CA VAL A 46 -5.93 3.07 7.12
C VAL A 46 -7.12 4.02 7.02
N ARG A 47 -7.02 5.04 6.17
CA ARG A 47 -8.04 6.07 5.96
C ARG A 47 -8.51 6.14 4.51
N ARG A 48 -7.59 5.92 3.56
CA ARG A 48 -7.81 6.03 2.11
C ARG A 48 -7.66 4.67 1.43
N PRO A 49 -8.18 4.49 0.20
CA PRO A 49 -8.01 3.25 -0.55
C PRO A 49 -6.53 2.83 -0.75
N ALA A 50 -5.67 3.80 -1.10
CA ALA A 50 -4.23 3.57 -1.26
C ALA A 50 -3.54 3.10 0.03
N ASP A 51 -4.07 3.46 1.20
CA ASP A 51 -3.51 3.03 2.49
C ASP A 51 -3.61 1.50 2.64
N PHE A 52 -4.65 0.84 2.08
CA PHE A 52 -4.74 -0.62 2.08
C PHE A 52 -3.59 -1.23 1.27
N LEU A 53 -3.29 -0.66 0.10
CA LEU A 53 -2.24 -1.17 -0.78
C LEU A 53 -0.86 -1.10 -0.12
N ALA A 54 -0.62 -0.08 0.70
CA ALA A 54 0.62 0.07 1.45
C ALA A 54 0.73 -0.91 2.63
N VAL A 55 -0.39 -1.27 3.26
CA VAL A 55 -0.40 -2.12 4.47
C VAL A 55 -0.46 -3.62 4.12
N ILE A 56 -1.11 -4.00 3.02
CA ILE A 56 -1.30 -5.40 2.61
C ILE A 56 0.01 -6.22 2.58
N PRO A 57 1.14 -5.72 2.01
CA PRO A 57 2.38 -6.49 2.00
C PRO A 57 2.83 -6.92 3.39
N TYR A 58 2.67 -6.06 4.39
CA TYR A 58 3.04 -6.34 5.78
C TYR A 58 2.05 -7.27 6.49
N LEU A 59 0.78 -7.28 6.06
CA LEU A 59 -0.22 -8.26 6.55
C LEU A 59 0.03 -9.67 5.99
N LEU A 60 0.56 -9.76 4.77
CA LEU A 60 0.91 -11.02 4.12
C LEU A 60 2.33 -11.49 4.44
N GLY A 61 3.21 -10.57 4.86
CA GLY A 61 4.65 -10.79 4.97
C GLY A 61 5.39 -10.78 3.63
N PHE A 62 4.72 -10.44 2.52
CA PHE A 62 5.32 -10.29 1.19
C PHE A 62 4.46 -9.45 0.24
N HIS A 63 5.06 -8.94 -0.84
CA HIS A 63 4.33 -8.21 -1.88
C HIS A 63 3.52 -9.17 -2.78
N PRO A 64 2.19 -9.06 -2.83
CA PRO A 64 1.37 -9.93 -3.68
C PRO A 64 1.48 -9.57 -5.16
N ALA A 65 1.44 -10.59 -6.02
CA ALA A 65 1.31 -10.49 -7.47
C ALA A 65 0.32 -11.56 -7.95
N GLU A 66 -0.41 -11.31 -9.04
CA GLU A 66 -1.41 -12.25 -9.60
C GLU A 66 -2.33 -12.87 -8.53
N SER A 67 -2.90 -12.02 -7.68
CA SER A 67 -3.56 -12.41 -6.44
C SER A 67 -4.85 -11.65 -6.21
N LEU A 68 -5.85 -12.33 -5.64
CA LEU A 68 -6.97 -11.70 -4.96
C LEU A 68 -6.67 -11.64 -3.46
N VAL A 69 -6.66 -10.45 -2.89
CA VAL A 69 -6.56 -10.22 -1.46
C VAL A 69 -7.92 -9.78 -0.91
N VAL A 70 -8.35 -10.43 0.15
CA VAL A 70 -9.60 -10.18 0.87
C VAL A 70 -9.23 -9.73 2.28
N VAL A 71 -9.55 -8.49 2.64
CA VAL A 71 -9.34 -7.96 3.98
C VAL A 71 -10.69 -7.88 4.68
N LEU A 72 -10.84 -8.65 5.75
CA LEU A 72 -12.04 -8.71 6.57
C LEU A 72 -11.79 -7.97 7.87
N SER A 73 -12.67 -7.04 8.21
CA SER A 73 -12.54 -6.20 9.40
C SER A 73 -13.80 -6.27 10.28
N ARG A 74 -13.60 -5.97 11.56
CA ARG A 74 -14.68 -5.82 12.54
C ARG A 74 -14.37 -4.65 13.46
N ARG A 75 -15.35 -3.76 13.65
CA ARG A 75 -15.20 -2.56 14.50
C ARG A 75 -13.94 -1.76 14.16
N GLY A 76 -13.66 -1.61 12.85
CA GLY A 76 -12.53 -0.85 12.33
C GLY A 76 -11.14 -1.47 12.57
N ARG A 77 -11.06 -2.77 12.85
CA ARG A 77 -9.79 -3.52 12.97
C ARG A 77 -9.79 -4.70 12.00
N VAL A 78 -8.66 -4.92 11.34
CA VAL A 78 -8.45 -6.10 10.51
C VAL A 78 -8.54 -7.34 11.40
N LEU A 79 -9.39 -8.29 11.02
CA LEU A 79 -9.50 -9.60 11.65
C LEU A 79 -8.75 -10.66 10.86
N LEU A 80 -8.89 -10.63 9.54
CA LEU A 80 -8.33 -11.62 8.63
C LEU A 80 -7.92 -10.95 7.33
N THR A 81 -6.74 -11.31 6.84
CA THR A 81 -6.30 -11.01 5.47
C THR A 81 -6.06 -12.34 4.78
N ALA A 82 -6.88 -12.65 3.79
CA ALA A 82 -6.75 -13.85 2.99
C ALA A 82 -6.21 -13.49 1.61
N ARG A 83 -5.20 -14.23 1.16
CA ARG A 83 -4.69 -14.17 -0.21
C ARG A 83 -5.08 -15.44 -0.94
N LEU A 84 -5.68 -15.27 -2.11
CA LEU A 84 -6.01 -16.33 -3.05
C LEU A 84 -5.34 -16.01 -4.38
N ASP A 85 -5.12 -17.02 -5.21
CA ASP A 85 -4.81 -16.76 -6.62
C ASP A 85 -6.00 -16.06 -7.29
N LEU A 86 -5.72 -15.22 -8.29
CA LEU A 86 -6.78 -14.52 -9.00
C LEU A 86 -7.68 -15.56 -9.70
N PRO A 87 -8.98 -15.65 -9.35
CA PRO A 87 -9.79 -16.77 -9.81
C PRO A 87 -10.08 -16.66 -11.31
N PRO A 88 -9.95 -17.76 -12.07
CA PRO A 88 -10.30 -17.76 -13.48
C PRO A 88 -11.80 -17.51 -13.69
N ALA A 89 -12.19 -17.24 -14.94
CA ALA A 89 -13.59 -17.06 -15.29
C ALA A 89 -14.44 -18.27 -14.82
N GLY A 90 -15.63 -17.99 -14.28
CA GLY A 90 -16.56 -19.01 -13.77
C GLY A 90 -16.34 -19.41 -12.30
N HIS A 91 -15.16 -19.17 -11.73
CA HIS A 91 -14.84 -19.60 -10.36
C HIS A 91 -15.20 -18.58 -9.26
N GLN A 92 -15.69 -17.40 -9.66
CA GLN A 92 -16.05 -16.32 -8.72
C GLN A 92 -17.17 -16.71 -7.75
N ALA A 93 -18.05 -17.63 -8.15
CA ALA A 93 -19.13 -18.11 -7.26
C ALA A 93 -18.58 -18.90 -6.06
N ALA A 94 -17.62 -19.80 -6.30
CA ALA A 94 -16.99 -20.59 -5.26
C ALA A 94 -16.20 -19.70 -4.28
N VAL A 95 -15.41 -18.77 -4.81
CA VAL A 95 -14.67 -17.79 -3.98
C VAL A 95 -15.62 -16.94 -3.16
N ALA A 96 -16.71 -16.42 -3.75
CA ALA A 96 -17.69 -15.64 -3.01
C ALA A 96 -18.38 -16.45 -1.90
N ALA A 97 -18.66 -17.74 -2.12
CA ALA A 97 -19.20 -18.62 -1.09
C ALA A 97 -18.24 -18.80 0.08
N GLN A 98 -16.94 -19.00 -0.19
CA GLN A 98 -15.91 -19.10 0.85
C GLN A 98 -15.81 -17.80 1.67
N VAL A 99 -15.79 -16.63 1.00
CA VAL A 99 -15.76 -15.33 1.69
C VAL A 99 -17.01 -15.13 2.57
N ARG A 100 -18.21 -15.49 2.06
CA ARG A 100 -19.45 -15.43 2.85
C ARG A 100 -19.39 -16.31 4.09
N GLN A 101 -18.79 -17.50 3.98
CA GLN A 101 -18.60 -18.39 5.12
C GLN A 101 -17.68 -17.76 6.17
N LEU A 102 -16.55 -17.17 5.76
CA LEU A 102 -15.64 -16.46 6.67
C LEU A 102 -16.33 -15.27 7.36
N VAL A 103 -17.13 -14.50 6.62
CA VAL A 103 -17.93 -13.39 7.16
C VAL A 103 -18.86 -13.89 8.27
N ALA A 104 -19.62 -14.96 8.00
CA ALA A 104 -20.57 -15.52 8.96
C ALA A 104 -19.89 -16.11 10.20
N GLN A 105 -18.73 -16.76 10.03
CA GLN A 105 -17.99 -17.39 11.13
C GLN A 105 -17.34 -16.36 12.07
N HIS A 106 -16.88 -15.22 11.56
CA HIS A 106 -16.06 -14.27 12.33
C HIS A 106 -16.79 -12.98 12.72
N GLY A 107 -18.07 -12.83 12.34
CA GLY A 107 -18.87 -11.63 12.63
C GLY A 107 -18.28 -10.38 11.99
N VAL A 108 -17.80 -10.52 10.75
CA VAL A 108 -17.19 -9.45 9.95
C VAL A 108 -18.24 -8.40 9.62
N ASP A 109 -17.91 -7.13 9.80
CA ASP A 109 -18.82 -6.01 9.47
C ASP A 109 -18.34 -5.17 8.27
N GLU A 110 -17.12 -5.41 7.79
CA GLU A 110 -16.54 -4.68 6.66
C GLU A 110 -15.59 -5.56 5.85
N LEU A 111 -15.66 -5.45 4.52
CA LEU A 111 -14.84 -6.19 3.55
C LEU A 111 -14.14 -5.22 2.59
N VAL A 112 -12.87 -5.48 2.29
CA VAL A 112 -12.13 -4.88 1.17
C VAL A 112 -11.60 -5.96 0.25
N LEU A 113 -11.75 -5.74 -1.06
CA LEU A 113 -11.21 -6.60 -2.11
C LEU A 113 -10.08 -5.87 -2.82
N VAL A 114 -8.94 -6.53 -3.01
CA VAL A 114 -7.83 -6.01 -3.81
C VAL A 114 -7.38 -7.07 -4.80
N GLY A 115 -7.43 -6.77 -6.09
CA GLY A 115 -6.90 -7.64 -7.14
C GLY A 115 -5.58 -7.10 -7.66
N TYR A 116 -4.55 -7.94 -7.63
CA TYR A 116 -3.25 -7.70 -8.25
C TYR A 116 -3.19 -8.53 -9.53
N GLY A 117 -2.99 -7.88 -10.68
CA GLY A 117 -2.80 -8.61 -11.93
C GLY A 117 -2.41 -7.72 -13.12
N ASP A 118 -1.57 -8.24 -14.01
CA ASP A 118 -1.06 -7.51 -15.17
C ASP A 118 -2.07 -7.43 -16.34
N ASP A 119 -3.01 -8.38 -16.44
CA ASP A 119 -4.20 -8.24 -17.28
C ASP A 119 -5.26 -7.42 -16.53
N GLU A 120 -5.16 -6.09 -16.65
CA GLU A 120 -6.07 -5.14 -16.01
C GLU A 120 -7.54 -5.48 -16.30
N GLN A 121 -7.86 -5.83 -17.55
CA GLN A 121 -9.24 -6.04 -17.97
C GLN A 121 -9.82 -7.34 -17.43
N ALA A 122 -9.04 -8.42 -17.41
CA ALA A 122 -9.45 -9.67 -16.78
C ALA A 122 -9.61 -9.52 -15.27
N ALA A 123 -8.64 -8.88 -14.60
CA ALA A 123 -8.67 -8.65 -13.16
C ALA A 123 -9.85 -7.75 -12.74
N ARG A 124 -10.10 -6.65 -13.46
CA ARG A 124 -11.26 -5.77 -13.29
C ARG A 124 -12.58 -6.55 -13.34
N ARG A 125 -12.80 -7.30 -14.43
CA ARG A 125 -14.01 -8.11 -14.61
C ARG A 125 -14.19 -9.13 -13.48
N THR A 126 -13.10 -9.71 -12.99
CA THR A 126 -13.13 -10.67 -11.88
C THR A 126 -13.52 -10.00 -10.57
N LEU A 127 -12.94 -8.83 -10.26
CA LEU A 127 -13.28 -8.05 -9.06
C LEU A 127 -14.73 -7.56 -9.09
N GLU A 128 -15.21 -7.03 -10.22
CA GLU A 128 -16.59 -6.56 -10.37
C GLU A 128 -17.61 -7.70 -10.16
N ARG A 129 -17.34 -8.88 -10.74
CA ARG A 129 -18.17 -10.08 -10.52
C ARG A 129 -18.16 -10.53 -9.07
N LEU A 130 -17.00 -10.53 -8.41
CA LEU A 130 -16.89 -10.89 -7.00
C LEU A 130 -17.62 -9.89 -6.12
N HIS A 131 -17.44 -8.60 -6.36
CA HIS A 131 -18.13 -7.52 -5.66
C HIS A 131 -19.65 -7.69 -5.76
N GLY A 132 -20.19 -7.84 -6.98
CA GLY A 132 -21.63 -8.06 -7.19
C GLY A 132 -22.17 -9.30 -6.48
N ARG A 133 -21.37 -10.36 -6.34
CA ARG A 133 -21.74 -11.57 -5.59
C ARG A 133 -21.64 -11.41 -4.07
N LEU A 134 -20.86 -10.46 -3.58
CA LEU A 134 -20.69 -10.19 -2.16
C LEU A 134 -21.62 -9.07 -1.66
N THR A 135 -22.20 -8.30 -2.58
CA THR A 135 -23.27 -7.34 -2.29
C THR A 135 -24.37 -7.99 -1.46
N GLY A 136 -24.71 -7.35 -0.33
CA GLY A 136 -25.75 -7.79 0.60
C GLY A 136 -25.29 -8.82 1.64
N ALA A 137 -24.12 -9.45 1.49
CA ALA A 137 -23.58 -10.35 2.50
C ALA A 137 -22.81 -9.60 3.60
N VAL A 138 -22.03 -8.59 3.21
CA VAL A 138 -21.26 -7.71 4.09
C VAL A 138 -21.04 -6.38 3.37
N PRO A 139 -21.02 -5.24 4.08
CA PRO A 139 -20.59 -3.97 3.51
C PRO A 139 -19.20 -4.09 2.87
N VAL A 140 -19.12 -3.87 1.56
CA VAL A 140 -17.84 -3.77 0.84
C VAL A 140 -17.41 -2.31 0.88
N ARG A 141 -16.37 -2.02 1.64
CA ARG A 141 -15.84 -0.66 1.79
C ARG A 141 -15.11 -0.19 0.54
N GLU A 142 -14.34 -1.08 -0.06
CA GLU A 142 -13.51 -0.74 -1.21
C GLU A 142 -13.22 -1.97 -2.07
N VAL A 143 -13.12 -1.74 -3.38
CA VAL A 143 -12.67 -2.72 -4.38
C VAL A 143 -11.55 -2.08 -5.18
N VAL A 144 -10.31 -2.51 -4.95
CA VAL A 144 -9.12 -1.96 -5.59
C VAL A 144 -8.57 -2.92 -6.64
N LEU A 145 -8.22 -2.38 -7.79
CA LEU A 145 -7.40 -3.07 -8.80
C LEU A 145 -6.00 -2.50 -8.79
N VAL A 146 -4.99 -3.35 -8.85
CA VAL A 146 -3.57 -2.99 -9.02
C VAL A 146 -3.04 -3.71 -10.25
N SER A 147 -2.45 -2.96 -11.17
CA SER A 147 -1.83 -3.47 -12.40
C SER A 147 -0.66 -2.57 -12.80
N ARG A 148 0.51 -3.15 -13.09
CA ARG A 148 1.71 -2.42 -13.56
C ARG A 148 1.99 -1.08 -12.83
N ALA A 149 2.16 -1.12 -11.51
CA ALA A 149 2.41 0.06 -10.65
C ALA A 149 1.32 1.15 -10.69
N ARG A 150 0.12 0.80 -11.13
CA ARG A 150 -1.05 1.66 -11.14
C ARG A 150 -2.18 1.00 -10.39
N TRP A 151 -3.08 1.81 -9.85
CA TRP A 151 -4.26 1.32 -9.18
C TRP A 151 -5.51 2.13 -9.50
N TRP A 152 -6.65 1.47 -9.32
CA TRP A 152 -7.99 2.01 -9.49
C TRP A 152 -8.86 1.59 -8.31
N SER A 153 -9.57 2.54 -7.69
CA SER A 153 -10.75 2.19 -6.90
C SER A 153 -11.91 1.94 -7.87
N LEU A 154 -12.43 0.72 -7.88
CA LEU A 154 -13.61 0.33 -8.65
C LEU A 154 -14.91 0.74 -7.94
N SER A 155 -14.82 1.17 -6.68
CA SER A 155 -15.94 1.72 -5.91
C SER A 155 -16.04 3.25 -5.98
N CYS A 156 -15.07 3.95 -6.59
CA CYS A 156 -15.12 5.40 -6.77
C CYS A 156 -16.27 5.82 -7.71
N ARG A 157 -17.12 6.76 -7.27
CA ARG A 157 -18.31 7.22 -8.01
C ARG A 157 -18.21 8.65 -8.56
N THR A 158 -17.23 9.44 -8.13
CA THR A 158 -17.18 10.89 -8.35
C THR A 158 -15.98 11.36 -9.17
N GLY A 159 -15.38 10.47 -9.99
CA GLY A 159 -14.25 10.83 -10.86
C GLY A 159 -12.93 11.08 -10.11
N CYS A 160 -12.85 10.64 -8.84
CA CYS A 160 -11.67 10.78 -7.99
C CYS A 160 -10.45 10.00 -8.49
N CYS A 161 -10.67 8.96 -9.31
CA CYS A 161 -9.62 8.14 -9.89
C CYS A 161 -9.42 8.51 -11.37
N PRO A 162 -8.19 8.79 -11.81
CA PRO A 162 -7.91 9.03 -13.22
C PRO A 162 -8.24 7.76 -14.03
N PRO A 163 -8.77 7.88 -15.27
CA PRO A 163 -9.12 6.71 -16.09
C PRO A 163 -7.94 5.75 -16.31
N GLY A 164 -6.74 6.30 -16.49
CA GLY A 164 -5.49 5.54 -16.65
C GLY A 164 -4.87 5.02 -15.34
N GLY A 165 -5.57 5.10 -14.22
CA GLY A 165 -5.10 4.64 -12.92
C GLY A 165 -4.11 5.61 -12.27
N ALA A 166 -4.15 5.68 -10.95
CA ALA A 166 -3.18 6.46 -10.19
C ALA A 166 -1.88 5.68 -10.06
N VAL A 167 -0.74 6.35 -10.24
CA VAL A 167 0.57 5.73 -9.99
C VAL A 167 0.67 5.39 -8.50
N PHE A 168 1.19 4.21 -8.19
CA PHE A 168 1.38 3.78 -6.82
C PHE A 168 2.65 2.97 -6.68
N ASP A 169 3.47 3.44 -5.74
CA ASP A 169 4.61 2.75 -5.21
C ASP A 169 4.29 2.44 -3.73
N PRO A 170 4.11 1.16 -3.36
CA PRO A 170 3.82 0.78 -1.98
C PRO A 170 4.94 1.19 -1.02
N ASP A 171 6.20 1.15 -1.47
CA ASP A 171 7.37 1.36 -0.60
C ASP A 171 7.59 2.84 -0.31
N ALA A 172 7.19 3.72 -1.23
CA ALA A 172 7.23 5.17 -1.05
C ALA A 172 6.09 5.71 -0.16
N HIS A 173 5.11 4.88 0.21
CA HIS A 173 3.95 5.32 0.97
C HIS A 173 4.29 5.52 2.46
N PRO A 174 3.84 6.60 3.15
CA PRO A 174 4.19 6.84 4.56
C PRO A 174 3.84 5.69 5.52
N LEU A 175 2.78 4.94 5.24
CA LEU A 175 2.40 3.75 6.02
C LEU A 175 3.39 2.59 5.90
N ALA A 176 4.12 2.48 4.79
CA ALA A 176 5.20 1.49 4.65
C ALA A 176 6.36 1.82 5.58
N ALA A 177 6.77 3.09 5.62
CA ALA A 177 7.76 3.57 6.58
C ALA A 177 7.32 3.36 8.03
N GLU A 178 6.04 3.64 8.35
CA GLU A 178 5.48 3.38 9.68
C GLU A 178 5.47 1.88 10.01
N ALA A 179 5.12 1.01 9.06
CA ALA A 179 5.12 -0.44 9.25
C ALA A 179 6.52 -0.96 9.60
N VAL A 180 7.53 -0.53 8.83
CA VAL A 180 8.94 -0.88 9.07
C VAL A 180 9.42 -0.36 10.42
N TYR A 181 9.10 0.90 10.77
CA TYR A 181 9.41 1.46 12.09
C TYR A 181 8.81 0.64 13.24
N ARG A 182 7.63 0.05 13.02
CA ARG A 182 6.94 -0.84 13.96
C ARG A 182 7.43 -2.30 13.91
N GLY A 183 8.51 -2.58 13.18
CA GLY A 183 9.14 -3.90 13.08
C GLY A 183 8.42 -4.89 12.15
N LEU A 184 7.48 -4.43 11.33
CA LEU A 184 6.85 -5.26 10.32
C LEU A 184 7.75 -5.34 9.08
N VAL A 185 7.80 -6.52 8.47
CA VAL A 185 8.63 -6.80 7.29
C VAL A 185 7.77 -7.42 6.20
N ALA A 186 7.98 -6.99 4.96
CA ALA A 186 7.42 -7.64 3.77
C ALA A 186 8.58 -8.13 2.89
N GLY A 187 8.60 -9.43 2.57
CA GLY A 187 9.51 -10.00 1.59
C GLY A 187 9.11 -9.64 0.16
N ARG A 188 10.03 -9.77 -0.79
CA ARG A 188 9.80 -9.38 -2.20
C ARG A 188 8.67 -10.15 -2.87
N SER A 189 8.55 -11.43 -2.55
CA SER A 189 7.55 -12.32 -3.12
C SER A 189 7.22 -13.44 -2.15
N ARG A 190 6.10 -14.13 -2.39
CA ARG A 190 5.78 -15.37 -1.67
C ARG A 190 6.86 -16.43 -1.87
N ALA A 191 7.35 -16.59 -3.09
CA ALA A 191 8.36 -17.59 -3.43
C ALA A 191 9.68 -17.34 -2.69
N ASP A 192 10.07 -16.07 -2.53
CA ASP A 192 11.24 -15.68 -1.75
C ASP A 192 11.09 -16.05 -0.28
N LEU A 193 9.90 -15.84 0.29
CA LEU A 193 9.61 -16.22 1.68
C LEU A 193 9.58 -17.75 1.86
N GLU A 194 9.00 -18.48 0.90
CA GLU A 194 9.00 -19.95 0.89
C GLU A 194 10.42 -20.50 0.82
N ALA A 195 11.32 -19.88 0.03
CA ALA A 195 12.72 -20.28 -0.06
C ALA A 195 13.48 -20.13 1.27
N LEU A 196 13.11 -19.17 2.13
CA LEU A 196 13.72 -18.98 3.45
C LEU A 196 13.36 -20.10 4.45
N VAL A 197 12.21 -20.75 4.26
CA VAL A 197 11.72 -21.83 5.14
C VAL A 197 11.84 -23.21 4.50
N ALA A 198 12.13 -23.28 3.21
CA ALA A 198 12.50 -24.51 2.54
C ALA A 198 13.79 -25.03 3.19
N GLY A 199 13.65 -26.06 4.03
CA GLY A 199 14.78 -26.78 4.59
C GLY A 199 15.68 -27.35 3.49
N ALA A 200 16.82 -27.90 3.89
CA ALA A 200 17.71 -28.58 2.94
C ALA A 200 16.94 -29.65 2.14
N PRO A 201 17.25 -29.83 0.85
CA PRO A 201 16.58 -30.83 0.03
C PRO A 201 16.78 -32.22 0.66
N ALA A 202 15.77 -33.08 0.54
CA ALA A 202 15.69 -34.34 1.30
C ALA A 202 16.84 -35.31 1.03
N ASP A 203 17.53 -35.16 -0.10
CA ASP A 203 18.74 -35.90 -0.48
C ASP A 203 20.03 -35.39 0.19
N ALA A 204 20.03 -34.14 0.66
CA ALA A 204 21.14 -33.53 1.42
C ALA A 204 21.03 -33.76 2.94
N LEU A 205 19.90 -34.28 3.44
CA LEU A 205 19.73 -34.56 4.86
C LEU A 205 20.38 -35.92 5.21
N PRO A 206 21.36 -35.96 6.13
CA PRO A 206 21.93 -37.22 6.58
C PRO A 206 20.82 -38.08 7.19
N ARG A 207 20.64 -39.29 6.66
CA ARG A 207 19.68 -40.26 7.22
C ARG A 207 20.14 -40.62 8.62
N LEU A 208 19.39 -40.18 9.63
CA LEU A 208 19.57 -40.64 11.00
C LEU A 208 19.36 -42.16 11.01
N ARG A 209 20.46 -42.91 11.18
CA ARG A 209 20.41 -44.36 11.35
C ARG A 209 19.93 -44.64 12.77
N GLY A 210 18.72 -45.22 12.87
CA GLY A 210 18.25 -45.89 14.09
C GLY A 210 18.80 -47.30 14.19
#